data_AF-A0A1C7H755-F1
#
_entry.id   AF-A0A1C7H755-F1
#
_cell.length_a   1.000
_cell.length_b   1.000
_cell.length_c   1.000
_cell.angle_alpha   90.00
_cell.angle_beta   90.00
_cell.angle_gamma   90.00
#
_symmetry.space_group_name_H-M   'P 1'
#
loop_
_entity.id
_entity.type
_entity.pdbx_description
1 polymer ?
#
loop_
_entity_poly.entity_id
_entity_poly.type
_entity_poly.pdbx_seq_one_letter_code
_entity_poly.pdbx_strand_id
1 'polypeptide(L)'
;MDNDMKTTIEKLEKYASSTPSKWREALEYRQENKTWLRYSQRIAMLMLDKMDELGINQKQLAEMMSCSQQYISKILKGRENLSLETLSKIEGALGISIIKEEQVAV
;
A
#
# COMPACT_ATOMS: atom_id res chain seq x y z
N MET A 1 16.08 -12.21 40.03
CA MET A 1 15.42 -12.13 38.72
C MET A 1 16.25 -11.34 37.71
N ASP A 2 17.12 -10.42 38.13
CA ASP A 2 17.93 -9.58 37.24
C ASP A 2 19.05 -10.30 36.46
N ASN A 3 19.56 -11.42 36.98
CA ASN A 3 20.67 -12.15 36.37
C ASN A 3 20.25 -12.95 35.11
N ASP A 4 19.01 -13.47 35.09
CA ASP A 4 18.44 -14.19 33.96
C ASP A 4 18.12 -13.26 32.78
N MET A 5 17.68 -12.04 33.09
CA MET A 5 17.44 -11.02 32.08
C MET A 5 18.75 -10.57 31.42
N LYS A 6 19.81 -10.37 32.21
CA LYS A 6 21.15 -10.04 31.69
C LYS A 6 21.69 -11.13 30.75
N THR A 7 21.65 -12.39 31.18
CA THR A 7 22.16 -13.51 30.37
C THR A 7 21.32 -13.74 29.10
N THR A 8 20.05 -13.37 29.12
CA THR A 8 19.19 -13.40 27.93
C THR A 8 19.56 -12.31 26.92
N ILE A 9 19.80 -11.09 27.39
CA ILE A 9 20.20 -9.96 26.52
C ILE A 9 21.56 -10.22 25.88
N GLU A 10 22.54 -10.71 26.64
CA GLU A 10 23.88 -11.05 26.13
C GLU A 10 23.83 -12.08 24.99
N LYS A 11 22.95 -13.09 25.12
CA LYS A 11 22.73 -14.08 24.05
C LYS A 11 22.11 -13.44 22.82
N LEU A 12 21.15 -12.52 22.97
CA LEU A 12 20.53 -11.84 21.84
C LEU A 12 21.51 -10.92 21.10
N GLU A 13 22.35 -10.19 21.82
CA GLU A 13 23.39 -9.33 21.25
C GLU A 13 24.43 -10.15 20.47
N LYS A 14 24.83 -11.31 21.00
CA LYS A 14 25.79 -12.21 20.33
C LYS A 14 25.34 -12.67 18.94
N TYR A 15 24.03 -12.83 18.73
CA TYR A 15 23.45 -13.27 17.45
C TYR A 15 22.81 -12.13 16.66
N ALA A 16 22.97 -10.88 17.09
CA ALA A 16 22.45 -9.75 16.37
C ALA A 16 23.19 -9.58 15.03
N SER A 17 22.43 -9.34 13.96
CA SER A 17 22.98 -8.98 12.66
C SER A 17 23.81 -7.70 12.76
N SER A 18 25.00 -7.70 12.15
CA SER A 18 25.86 -6.51 12.06
C SER A 18 25.20 -5.36 11.29
N THR A 19 24.23 -5.66 10.42
CA THR A 19 23.41 -4.65 9.75
C THR A 19 22.09 -4.48 10.53
N PRO A 20 21.82 -3.29 11.09
CA PRO A 20 20.54 -3.02 11.73
C PRO A 20 19.39 -3.15 10.72
N SER A 21 18.27 -3.73 11.14
CA SER A 21 17.08 -3.78 10.28
C SER A 21 16.54 -2.37 10.05
N LYS A 22 16.07 -2.08 8.83
CA LYS A 22 15.35 -0.83 8.50
C LYS A 22 13.92 -0.78 9.06
N TRP A 23 13.58 -1.68 9.99
CA TRP A 23 12.23 -1.78 10.53
C TRP A 23 11.81 -0.53 11.29
N ARG A 24 12.75 0.12 12.01
CA ARG A 24 12.50 1.39 12.70
C ARG A 24 12.14 2.50 11.72
N GLU A 25 12.96 2.72 10.70
CA GLU A 25 12.71 3.68 9.63
C GLU A 25 11.36 3.41 8.92
N ALA A 26 11.08 2.15 8.60
CA ALA A 26 9.81 1.76 7.97
C ALA A 26 8.60 1.91 8.90
N LEU A 27 8.80 1.84 10.22
CA LEU A 27 7.75 2.08 11.21
C LEU A 27 7.46 3.58 11.30
N GLU A 28 8.50 4.40 11.45
CA GLU A 28 8.40 5.87 11.49
C GLU A 28 7.71 6.41 10.24
N TYR A 29 8.14 5.96 9.05
CA TYR A 29 7.49 6.31 7.80
C TYR A 29 5.99 5.97 7.80
N ARG A 30 5.61 4.79 8.29
CA ARG A 30 4.19 4.37 8.36
C ARG A 30 3.38 5.18 9.37
N GLN A 31 4.00 5.65 10.45
CA GLN A 31 3.34 6.50 11.43
C GLN A 31 3.11 7.90 10.86
N GLU A 32 4.13 8.51 10.27
CA GLU A 32 4.05 9.85 9.66
C GLU A 32 3.07 9.90 8.48
N ASN A 33 3.07 8.85 7.65
CA ASN A 33 2.30 8.79 6.41
C ASN A 33 0.97 8.03 6.54
N LYS A 34 0.54 7.73 7.77
CA LYS A 34 -0.59 6.83 8.07
C LYS A 34 -1.87 7.18 7.30
N THR A 35 -2.20 8.46 7.19
CA THR A 35 -3.47 8.93 6.63
C THR A 35 -3.57 8.63 5.14
N TRP A 36 -2.60 9.09 4.33
CA TRP A 36 -2.65 8.86 2.88
C TRP A 36 -2.29 7.42 2.51
N LEU A 37 -1.47 6.71 3.31
CA LEU A 37 -1.23 5.28 3.13
C LEU A 37 -2.52 4.47 3.28
N ARG A 38 -3.37 4.79 4.26
CA ARG A 38 -4.70 4.17 4.39
C ARG A 38 -5.57 4.43 3.18
N TYR A 39 -5.50 5.64 2.61
CA TYR A 39 -6.23 5.98 1.39
C TYR A 39 -5.74 5.16 0.19
N SER A 40 -4.41 5.06 -0.01
CA SER A 40 -3.79 4.23 -1.04
C SER A 40 -4.17 2.75 -0.91
N GLN A 41 -4.17 2.21 0.32
CA GLN A 41 -4.63 0.85 0.61
C GLN A 41 -6.11 0.64 0.29
N ARG A 42 -6.96 1.61 0.65
CA ARG A 42 -8.39 1.56 0.33
C ARG A 42 -8.63 1.48 -1.18
N ILE A 43 -7.88 2.26 -1.96
CA ILE A 43 -7.95 2.22 -3.42
C ILE A 43 -7.51 0.85 -3.95
N ALA A 44 -6.40 0.31 -3.44
CA ALA A 44 -5.94 -1.02 -3.82
C ALA A 44 -7.01 -2.10 -3.55
N MET A 45 -7.69 -2.04 -2.41
CA MET A 45 -8.80 -2.96 -2.10
C MET A 45 -9.97 -2.81 -3.08
N LEU A 46 -10.42 -1.58 -3.36
CA LEU A 46 -11.49 -1.34 -4.33
C LEU A 46 -11.13 -1.86 -5.74
N MET A 47 -9.86 -1.71 -6.13
CA MET A 47 -9.38 -2.25 -7.40
C MET A 47 -9.42 -3.78 -7.40
N LEU A 48 -8.96 -4.44 -6.34
CA LEU A 48 -8.99 -5.90 -6.24
C LEU A 48 -10.42 -6.44 -6.31
N ASP A 49 -11.34 -5.83 -5.56
CA ASP A 49 -12.75 -6.23 -5.54
C ASP A 49 -13.35 -6.12 -6.95
N LYS A 50 -13.11 -5.01 -7.67
CA LYS A 50 -13.60 -4.87 -9.04
C LYS A 50 -12.92 -5.78 -10.06
N MET A 51 -11.63 -6.04 -9.89
CA MET A 51 -10.94 -7.00 -10.75
C MET A 51 -11.56 -8.39 -10.61
N ASP A 52 -11.91 -8.79 -9.37
CA ASP A 52 -12.57 -10.06 -9.10
C ASP A 52 -13.99 -10.10 -9.67
N GLU A 53 -14.79 -9.04 -9.46
CA GLU A 53 -16.14 -8.92 -10.04
C GLU A 53 -16.15 -9.00 -11.58
N LEU A 54 -15.17 -8.38 -12.24
CA LEU A 54 -15.04 -8.38 -13.70
C LEU A 54 -14.34 -9.63 -14.24
N GLY A 55 -13.75 -10.47 -13.38
CA GLY A 55 -12.95 -11.63 -13.78
C GLY A 55 -11.68 -11.28 -14.56
N ILE A 56 -11.10 -10.10 -14.31
CA ILE A 56 -9.92 -9.61 -15.02
C ILE A 56 -8.66 -9.71 -14.16
N ASN A 57 -7.52 -9.97 -14.80
CA ASN A 57 -6.22 -10.01 -14.14
C ASN A 57 -5.45 -8.67 -14.27
N GLN A 58 -4.31 -8.55 -13.57
CA GLN A 58 -3.50 -7.33 -13.57
C GLN A 58 -2.98 -6.92 -14.95
N LYS A 59 -2.75 -7.90 -15.84
CA LYS A 59 -2.29 -7.62 -17.21
C LYS A 59 -3.41 -6.99 -18.03
N GLN A 60 -4.62 -7.51 -17.92
CA GLN A 60 -5.80 -6.95 -18.59
C GLN A 60 -6.10 -5.53 -18.08
N LEU A 61 -6.05 -5.30 -16.77
CA LEU A 61 -6.22 -3.95 -16.22
C LEU A 61 -5.14 -2.98 -16.73
N ALA A 62 -3.88 -3.45 -16.82
CA ALA A 62 -2.80 -2.65 -17.35
C ALA A 62 -3.02 -2.25 -18.82
N GLU A 63 -3.53 -3.18 -19.64
CA GLU A 63 -3.93 -2.92 -21.03
C GLU A 63 -5.07 -1.89 -21.10
N MET A 64 -6.12 -2.04 -20.29
CA MET A 64 -7.23 -1.09 -20.21
C MET A 64 -6.78 0.33 -19.81
N MET A 65 -5.82 0.43 -18.90
CA MET A 65 -5.24 1.70 -18.44
C MET A 65 -4.10 2.21 -19.33
N SER A 66 -3.71 1.48 -20.37
CA SER A 66 -2.54 1.78 -21.22
C SER A 66 -1.26 2.02 -20.42
N CYS A 67 -1.00 1.17 -19.41
CA CYS A 67 0.15 1.26 -18.52
C CYS A 67 0.84 -0.11 -18.35
N SER A 68 1.93 -0.17 -17.57
CA SER A 68 2.64 -1.43 -17.34
C SER A 68 1.98 -2.26 -16.25
N GLN A 69 1.99 -3.59 -16.39
CA GLN A 69 1.52 -4.51 -15.35
C GLN A 69 2.26 -4.28 -14.02
N GLN A 70 3.56 -3.98 -14.08
CA GLN A 70 4.38 -3.67 -12.90
C GLN A 70 3.88 -2.43 -12.15
N TYR A 71 3.37 -1.43 -12.88
CA TYR A 71 2.74 -0.27 -12.27
C TYR A 71 1.47 -0.67 -11.54
N ILE A 72 0.59 -1.47 -12.15
CA ILE A 72 -0.59 -2.04 -11.46
C ILE A 72 -0.19 -2.81 -10.20
N SER A 73 0.83 -3.67 -10.28
CA SER A 73 1.32 -4.40 -9.10
C SER A 73 1.84 -3.49 -7.99
N LYS A 74 2.39 -2.31 -8.32
CA LYS A 74 2.78 -1.31 -7.32
C LYS A 74 1.56 -0.66 -6.66
N ILE A 75 0.57 -0.25 -7.46
CA ILE A 75 -0.68 0.33 -6.95
C ILE A 75 -1.36 -0.64 -5.98
N LEU A 76 -1.48 -1.91 -6.37
CA LEU A 76 -2.13 -2.95 -5.57
C LEU A 76 -1.38 -3.29 -4.27
N LYS A 77 -0.12 -2.87 -4.09
CA LYS A 77 0.57 -2.95 -2.79
C LYS A 77 0.05 -1.90 -1.79
N GLY A 78 -0.70 -0.89 -2.24
CA GLY A 78 -1.31 0.14 -1.40
C GLY A 78 -0.29 1.07 -0.72
N ARG A 79 0.87 1.28 -1.36
CA ARG A 79 1.94 2.15 -0.85
C ARG A 79 2.35 3.23 -1.85
N GLU A 80 1.59 3.36 -2.93
CA GLU A 80 1.87 4.33 -3.98
C GLU A 80 1.12 5.62 -3.72
N ASN A 81 1.81 6.73 -3.97
CA ASN A 81 1.21 8.05 -4.02
C ASN A 81 0.66 8.28 -5.43
N LEU A 82 -0.66 8.11 -5.58
CA LEU A 82 -1.33 8.15 -6.88
C LEU A 82 -1.62 9.61 -7.28
N SER A 83 -1.31 9.98 -8.52
CA SER A 83 -1.73 11.26 -9.07
C SER A 83 -3.23 11.24 -9.36
N LEU A 84 -3.85 12.43 -9.42
CA LEU A 84 -5.25 12.58 -9.81
C LEU A 84 -5.54 11.96 -11.20
N GLU A 85 -4.59 12.08 -12.13
CA GLU A 85 -4.67 11.44 -13.44
C GLU A 85 -4.77 9.91 -13.34
N THR A 86 -3.94 9.29 -12.49
CA THR A 86 -4.00 7.85 -12.27
C THR A 86 -5.32 7.45 -11.63
N LEU A 87 -5.82 8.21 -10.66
CA LEU A 87 -7.12 7.95 -10.04
C LEU A 87 -8.25 7.97 -11.08
N SER A 88 -8.31 9.01 -11.91
CA SER A 88 -9.31 9.13 -12.98
C SER A 88 -9.22 7.97 -13.99
N LYS A 89 -8.00 7.52 -14.34
CA LYS A 89 -7.81 6.34 -15.20
C LYS A 89 -8.33 5.05 -14.55
N ILE A 90 -8.12 4.88 -13.24
CA ILE A 90 -8.64 3.71 -12.51
C ILE A 90 -10.18 3.75 -12.50
N GLU A 91 -10.78 4.91 -12.20
CA GLU A 91 -12.23 5.09 -12.20
C GLU A 91 -12.82 4.76 -13.58
N GLY A 92 -12.22 5.25 -14.66
CA GLY A 92 -12.66 4.96 -16.02
C GLY A 92 -12.47 3.50 -16.44
N ALA A 93 -11.37 2.85 -16.03
CA ALA A 93 -11.11 1.46 -16.40
C ALA A 93 -11.98 0.47 -15.62
N LEU A 94 -12.23 0.72 -14.34
CA LEU A 94 -12.96 -0.20 -13.45
C LEU A 94 -14.42 0.19 -13.19
N GLY A 95 -14.85 1.36 -13.65
CA GLY A 95 -16.20 1.88 -13.39
C GLY A 95 -16.48 2.14 -11.91
N ILE A 96 -15.46 2.57 -11.15
CA ILE A 96 -15.57 2.87 -9.72
C ILE A 96 -15.50 4.37 -9.45
N SER A 97 -16.02 4.78 -8.28
CA SER A 97 -15.81 6.12 -7.74
C SER A 97 -14.87 6.01 -6.53
N ILE A 98 -13.68 6.59 -6.69
CA ILE A 98 -12.64 6.67 -5.66
C ILE A 98 -12.74 8.00 -4.94
N ILE A 99 -12.85 9.09 -5.71
CA ILE A 99 -12.99 10.44 -5.20
C ILE A 99 -14.48 10.72 -5.11
N LYS A 100 -15.01 10.85 -3.89
CA LYS A 100 -16.38 11.31 -3.68
C LYS A 100 -16.38 12.82 -3.75
N GLU A 101 -17.11 13.38 -4.70
CA GLU A 101 -17.47 14.80 -4.67
C GLU A 101 -18.46 14.99 -3.52
N GLU A 102 -18.08 15.76 -2.51
CA GLU A 102 -19.00 16.18 -1.45
C GLU A 102 -20.02 17.12 -2.11
N GLN A 103 -21.25 16.66 -2.32
CA GLN A 103 -22.31 17.55 -2.78
C GLN A 103 -22.58 18.58 -1.68
N VAL A 104 -22.12 19.80 -1.89
CA VAL A 104 -22.59 20.94 -1.12
C VAL A 104 -24.05 21.11 -1.52
N ALA A 105 -24.96 20.74 -0.60
CA ALA A 105 -26.36 21.08 -0.74
C ALA A 105 -26.47 22.61 -0.83
N VAL A 106 -26.80 23.10 -2.03
CA VAL A 106 -27.17 24.49 -2.28
C VAL A 106 -28.59 24.73 -1.80
#